data_AF-A0A3Q9GBF3-F1
#
_entry.id   AF-A0A3Q9GBF3-F1
#
_cell.length_a   1.000
_cell.length_b   1.000
_cell.length_c   1.000
_cell.angle_alpha   90.00
_cell.angle_beta   90.00
_cell.angle_gamma   90.00
#
_symmetry.space_group_name_H-M   'P 1'
#
loop_
_entity.id
_entity.type
_entity.pdbx_description
1 polymer ?
#
loop_
_entity_poly.entity_id
_entity_poly.type
_entity_poly.pdbx_seq_one_letter_code
_entity_poly.pdbx_strand_id
1 'polypeptide(L)'
;MYKHILFATELNETKSYIEDKVAQLQQLTNAKVSVIHVVEPIPEVYYGGVYGVVPNLDATDTTKLLEERAKEKLEPLAKRLNIPAQNLHVPIGHISSEILAFAENEQVDLIITGSHGVHGLQLLLGSTSNAILHGAKCDVLAVRFTE
;
A
#
# COMPACT_ATOMS: atom_id res chain seq x y z
N MET A 1 -8.53 -21.23 5.89
CA MET A 1 -7.67 -20.88 4.73
C MET A 1 -8.24 -19.60 4.14
N TYR A 2 -7.38 -18.63 3.81
CA TYR A 2 -7.79 -17.28 3.41
C TYR A 2 -8.60 -17.26 2.11
N LYS A 3 -9.55 -16.34 2.00
CA LYS A 3 -10.42 -16.14 0.83
C LYS A 3 -10.16 -14.81 0.13
N HIS A 4 -9.76 -13.78 0.88
CA HIS A 4 -9.48 -12.46 0.35
C HIS A 4 -8.25 -11.85 1.02
N ILE A 5 -7.18 -11.76 0.24
CA ILE A 5 -5.90 -11.21 0.65
C ILE A 5 -5.80 -9.76 0.17
N LEU A 6 -5.41 -8.85 1.06
CA LEU A 6 -5.02 -7.49 0.72
C LEU A 6 -3.51 -7.34 0.78
N PHE A 7 -2.88 -7.01 -0.34
CA PHE A 7 -1.47 -6.62 -0.37
C PHE A 7 -1.34 -5.10 -0.29
N ALA A 8 -0.91 -4.59 0.87
CA ALA A 8 -0.55 -3.19 1.06
C ALA A 8 0.89 -2.94 0.58
N THR A 9 1.04 -2.20 -0.52
CA THR A 9 2.31 -2.02 -1.22
C THR A 9 2.87 -0.60 -1.08
N GLU A 10 4.20 -0.50 -0.96
CA GLU A 10 4.96 0.76 -1.03
C GLU A 10 5.39 1.13 -2.46
N LEU A 11 4.94 0.38 -3.49
CA LEU A 11 5.29 0.59 -4.91
C LEU A 11 6.79 0.51 -5.20
N ASN A 12 7.42 -0.58 -4.78
CA ASN A 12 8.80 -0.87 -5.18
C ASN A 12 8.91 -0.99 -6.71
N GLU A 13 9.97 -0.41 -7.27
CA GLU A 13 10.20 -0.37 -8.72
C GLU A 13 10.58 -1.75 -9.28
N THR A 14 11.09 -2.64 -8.43
CA THR A 14 11.47 -4.01 -8.77
C THR A 14 10.61 -5.02 -8.02
N LYS A 15 10.55 -6.25 -8.56
CA LYS A 15 9.86 -7.37 -7.91
C LYS A 15 10.45 -7.59 -6.52
N SER A 16 9.60 -7.57 -5.50
CA SER A 16 10.02 -7.77 -4.11
C SER A 16 9.77 -9.20 -3.60
N TYR A 17 10.49 -9.60 -2.56
CA TYR A 17 10.23 -10.86 -1.82
C TYR A 17 8.80 -10.95 -1.27
N ILE A 18 8.15 -9.81 -1.02
CA ILE A 18 6.76 -9.75 -0.56
C ILE A 18 5.81 -10.22 -1.68
N GLU A 19 6.07 -9.84 -2.93
CA GLU A 19 5.30 -10.31 -4.09
C GLU A 19 5.35 -11.84 -4.22
N ASP A 20 6.50 -12.46 -3.93
CA ASP A 20 6.61 -13.92 -3.91
C ASP A 20 5.72 -14.56 -2.84
N LYS A 21 5.61 -13.94 -1.66
CA LYS A 21 4.71 -14.42 -0.60
C LYS A 21 3.24 -14.27 -0.97
N VAL A 22 2.87 -13.15 -1.61
CA VAL A 22 1.52 -12.94 -2.13
C VAL A 22 1.17 -14.01 -3.16
N ALA A 23 2.05 -14.25 -4.14
CA ALA A 23 1.84 -15.25 -5.18
C ALA A 23 1.73 -16.68 -4.61
N GLN A 24 2.59 -17.04 -3.64
CA GLN A 24 2.53 -18.34 -2.97
C GLN A 24 1.19 -18.55 -2.24
N LEU A 25 0.73 -17.56 -1.48
CA LEU A 25 -0.53 -17.66 -0.76
C LEU A 25 -1.72 -17.68 -1.72
N GLN A 26 -1.69 -16.88 -2.79
CA GLN A 26 -2.71 -16.91 -3.83
C GLN A 26 -2.81 -18.31 -4.46
N GLN A 27 -1.69 -18.95 -4.80
CA GLN A 27 -1.66 -20.29 -5.39
C GLN A 27 -2.16 -21.37 -4.41
N LEU A 28 -1.79 -21.28 -3.13
CA LEU A 28 -2.16 -22.27 -2.11
C LEU A 28 -3.64 -22.18 -1.71
N THR A 29 -4.24 -21.00 -1.82
CA THR A 29 -5.60 -20.74 -1.29
C THR A 29 -6.64 -20.48 -2.37
N ASN A 30 -6.21 -20.14 -3.59
CA ASN A 30 -7.06 -19.58 -4.64
C ASN A 30 -7.83 -18.33 -4.19
N ALA A 31 -7.29 -17.59 -3.21
CA ALA A 31 -7.92 -16.38 -2.69
C ALA A 31 -7.99 -15.28 -3.75
N LYS A 32 -9.03 -14.45 -3.66
CA LYS A 32 -9.02 -13.12 -4.30
C LYS A 32 -7.84 -12.34 -3.72
N VAL A 33 -7.08 -11.66 -4.58
CA VAL A 33 -6.05 -10.71 -4.15
C VAL A 33 -6.45 -9.31 -4.61
N SER A 34 -6.49 -8.38 -3.67
CA SER A 34 -6.55 -6.94 -3.90
C SER A 34 -5.23 -6.30 -3.53
N VAL A 35 -4.82 -5.27 -4.28
CA VAL A 35 -3.60 -4.49 -4.01
C VAL A 35 -4.01 -3.06 -3.69
N ILE A 36 -3.45 -2.51 -2.62
CA ILE A 36 -3.71 -1.16 -2.18
C ILE A 36 -2.40 -0.38 -2.02
N HIS A 37 -2.38 0.84 -2.56
CA HIS A 37 -1.37 1.85 -2.27
C HIS A 37 -2.06 3.14 -1.88
N VAL A 38 -1.77 3.69 -0.70
CA VAL A 38 -2.44 4.89 -0.22
C VAL A 38 -1.59 6.11 -0.54
N VAL A 39 -2.20 7.12 -1.16
CA VAL A 39 -1.56 8.42 -1.40
C VAL A 39 -1.91 9.36 -0.25
N GLU A 40 -0.89 9.80 0.49
CA GLU A 40 -1.08 10.81 1.54
C GLU A 40 -1.15 12.21 0.91
N PRO A 41 -2.19 13.01 1.23
CA PRO A 41 -2.26 14.39 0.78
C PRO A 41 -1.14 15.20 1.44
N ILE A 42 -0.44 16.01 0.64
CA ILE A 42 0.58 16.93 1.16
C ILE A 42 -0.17 18.09 1.84
N PRO A 43 0.09 18.39 3.13
CA PRO A 43 -0.59 19.49 3.80
C PRO A 43 -0.25 20.85 3.16
N GLU A 44 -1.26 21.71 2.97
CA GLU A 44 -1.10 23.04 2.34
C GLU A 44 0.00 23.90 2.97
N VAL A 45 0.24 23.76 4.28
CA VAL A 45 1.29 24.47 5.02
C VAL A 45 2.71 24.22 4.46
N TYR A 46 2.95 23.07 3.83
CA TYR A 46 4.25 22.76 3.22
C TYR A 46 4.45 23.46 1.87
N TYR A 47 3.39 23.85 1.17
CA TYR A 47 3.47 24.57 -0.10
C TYR A 47 3.94 26.03 0.06
N GLY A 48 3.63 26.65 1.22
CA GLY A 48 4.02 28.03 1.51
C GLY A 48 5.43 28.20 2.10
N GLY A 49 5.98 27.17 2.76
CA GLY A 49 7.14 27.33 3.66
C GLY A 49 8.51 26.87 3.16
N VAL A 50 8.60 25.90 2.25
CA VAL A 50 9.88 25.25 1.91
C VAL A 50 10.42 25.63 0.52
N TYR A 51 9.56 26.02 -0.41
CA TYR A 51 9.96 26.22 -1.81
C TYR A 51 9.85 27.64 -2.37
N GLY A 52 9.40 28.61 -1.57
CA GLY A 52 9.21 29.99 -2.05
C GLY A 52 8.17 30.04 -3.16
N VAL A 53 6.91 30.33 -2.78
CA VAL A 53 5.80 30.72 -3.65
C VAL A 53 5.94 30.24 -5.10
N VAL A 54 5.58 28.99 -5.39
CA VAL A 54 5.18 28.64 -6.76
C VAL A 54 3.75 29.14 -6.89
N PRO A 55 3.49 30.27 -7.57
CA PRO A 55 2.14 30.76 -7.70
C PRO A 55 1.36 29.74 -8.53
N ASN A 56 0.24 29.23 -8.01
CA ASN A 56 -0.69 28.27 -8.66
C ASN A 56 -0.38 26.77 -8.58
N LEU A 57 0.38 26.27 -7.60
CA LEU A 57 0.31 24.83 -7.29
C LEU A 57 -0.93 24.55 -6.44
N ASP A 58 -2.02 24.11 -7.07
CA ASP A 58 -3.18 23.59 -6.37
C ASP A 58 -2.80 22.25 -5.70
N ALA A 59 -3.00 22.15 -4.38
CA ALA A 59 -2.74 20.92 -3.63
C ALA A 59 -3.57 19.75 -4.17
N THR A 60 -4.74 20.05 -4.74
CA THR A 60 -5.62 19.08 -5.41
C THR A 60 -4.97 18.50 -6.67
N ASP A 61 -4.33 19.34 -7.49
CA ASP A 61 -3.67 18.89 -8.72
C ASP A 61 -2.42 18.06 -8.42
N THR A 62 -1.71 18.41 -7.35
CA THR A 62 -0.56 17.64 -6.88
C THR A 62 -0.98 16.24 -6.42
N THR A 63 -2.05 16.16 -5.63
CA THR A 63 -2.54 14.88 -5.10
C THR A 63 -3.05 13.97 -6.22
N LYS A 64 -3.78 14.53 -7.19
CA LYS A 64 -4.21 13.79 -8.40
C LYS A 64 -3.03 13.25 -9.20
N LEU A 65 -1.99 14.05 -9.40
CA LEU A 65 -0.79 13.59 -10.09
C LEU A 65 -0.10 12.43 -9.36
N LEU A 66 -0.06 12.46 -8.02
CA LEU A 66 0.47 11.35 -7.22
C LEU A 66 -0.40 10.09 -7.35
N GLU A 67 -1.72 10.24 -7.35
CA GLU A 67 -2.67 9.15 -7.57
C GLU A 67 -2.48 8.50 -8.96
N GLU A 68 -2.37 9.30 -10.02
CA GLU A 68 -2.14 8.83 -11.39
C GLU A 68 -0.82 8.06 -11.50
N ARG A 69 0.27 8.61 -10.95
CA ARG A 69 1.58 7.93 -10.92
C ARG A 69 1.55 6.63 -10.12
N ALA A 70 0.81 6.59 -9.02
CA ALA A 70 0.64 5.37 -8.24
C ALA A 70 -0.10 4.29 -9.03
N LYS A 71 -1.15 4.66 -9.78
CA LYS A 71 -1.86 3.75 -10.69
C LYS A 71 -0.93 3.20 -11.78
N GLU A 72 -0.13 4.05 -12.42
CA GLU A 72 0.86 3.63 -13.42
C GLU A 72 1.87 2.63 -12.83
N LYS A 73 2.35 2.87 -11.60
CA LYS A 73 3.29 1.97 -10.91
C LYS A 73 2.65 0.66 -10.44
N LEU A 74 1.33 0.61 -10.24
CA LEU A 74 0.63 -0.62 -9.90
C LEU A 74 0.49 -1.57 -11.09
N GLU A 75 0.44 -1.08 -12.33
CA GLU A 75 0.22 -1.94 -13.50
C GLU A 75 1.27 -3.05 -13.67
N PRO A 76 2.60 -2.77 -13.58
CA PRO A 76 3.61 -3.82 -13.67
C PRO A 76 3.48 -4.86 -12.55
N LEU A 77 3.17 -4.42 -11.33
CA LEU A 77 2.97 -5.30 -10.18
C LEU A 77 1.76 -6.21 -10.39
N ALA A 78 0.64 -5.65 -10.84
CA ALA A 78 -0.58 -6.38 -11.15
C ALA A 78 -0.35 -7.45 -12.22
N LYS A 79 0.41 -7.12 -13.28
CA LYS A 79 0.80 -8.07 -14.32
C LYS A 79 1.65 -9.22 -13.77
N ARG A 80 2.63 -8.94 -12.91
CA ARG A 80 3.49 -9.97 -12.28
C ARG A 80 2.72 -10.93 -11.38
N LEU A 81 1.69 -10.43 -10.68
CA LEU A 81 0.86 -11.20 -9.77
C LEU A 81 -0.44 -11.73 -10.41
N ASN A 82 -0.67 -11.48 -11.70
CA ASN A 82 -1.91 -11.81 -12.41
C ASN A 82 -3.17 -11.30 -11.68
N ILE A 83 -3.13 -10.04 -11.22
CA ILE A 83 -4.22 -9.39 -10.50
C ILE A 83 -5.04 -8.53 -11.49
N PRO A 84 -6.37 -8.70 -11.55
CA PRO A 84 -7.23 -7.88 -12.41
C PRO A 84 -7.21 -6.39 -12.02
N ALA A 85 -7.35 -5.50 -13.00
CA ALA A 85 -7.30 -4.05 -12.78
C ALA A 85 -8.34 -3.55 -11.77
N GLN A 86 -9.53 -4.18 -11.70
CA GLN A 86 -10.57 -3.80 -10.74
C GLN A 86 -10.22 -4.10 -9.26
N ASN A 87 -9.15 -4.86 -9.02
CA ASN A 87 -8.65 -5.18 -7.69
C ASN A 87 -7.44 -4.31 -7.29
N LEU A 88 -7.15 -3.26 -8.07
CA LEU A 88 -6.09 -2.29 -7.77
C LEU A 88 -6.73 -1.02 -7.19
N HIS A 89 -6.23 -0.59 -6.03
CA HIS A 89 -6.83 0.49 -5.26
C HIS A 89 -5.79 1.54 -4.89
N VAL A 90 -6.10 2.80 -5.15
CA VAL A 90 -5.26 3.96 -4.81
C VAL A 90 -6.08 5.01 -4.08
N PRO A 91 -6.50 4.75 -2.82
CA PRO A 91 -7.22 5.76 -2.05
C PRO A 91 -6.29 6.90 -1.65
N ILE A 92 -6.88 8.07 -1.45
CA ILE A 92 -6.20 9.25 -0.91
C ILE A 92 -6.59 9.38 0.55
N GLY A 93 -5.62 9.42 1.45
CA GLY A 93 -5.90 9.50 2.89
C GLY A 93 -4.71 9.09 3.74
N HIS A 94 -4.98 8.82 5.02
CA HIS A 94 -3.94 8.37 5.95
C HIS A 94 -3.70 6.86 5.78
N ILE A 95 -2.44 6.45 5.57
CA ILE A 95 -2.08 5.12 5.05
C ILE A 95 -2.75 3.98 5.83
N SER A 96 -2.51 3.91 7.14
CA SER A 96 -3.06 2.84 7.98
C SER A 96 -4.58 2.89 8.04
N SER A 97 -5.18 4.07 8.11
CA SER A 97 -6.64 4.23 8.17
C SER A 97 -7.32 3.70 6.92
N GLU A 98 -6.82 4.05 5.73
CA GLU A 98 -7.39 3.60 4.45
C GLU A 98 -7.22 2.08 4.25
N ILE A 99 -6.06 1.51 4.64
CA ILE A 99 -5.83 0.06 4.56
C ILE A 99 -6.80 -0.70 5.47
N LEU A 100 -6.95 -0.24 6.71
CA LEU A 100 -7.84 -0.87 7.69
C LEU A 100 -9.31 -0.75 7.29
N ALA A 101 -9.73 0.42 6.80
CA ALA A 101 -11.08 0.65 6.31
C ALA A 101 -11.39 -0.23 5.10
N PHE A 102 -10.48 -0.33 4.13
CA PHE A 102 -10.61 -1.22 2.99
C PHE A 102 -10.76 -2.67 3.46
N ALA A 103 -9.88 -3.12 4.36
CA ALA A 103 -9.90 -4.50 4.83
C ALA A 103 -11.23 -4.87 5.50
N GLU A 104 -11.79 -3.97 6.30
CA GLU A 104 -13.10 -4.16 6.92
C GLU A 104 -14.25 -4.16 5.90
N ASN A 105 -14.29 -3.17 5.01
CA ASN A 105 -15.37 -3.01 4.03
C ASN A 105 -15.43 -4.15 3.01
N GLU A 106 -14.26 -4.64 2.59
CA GLU A 106 -14.12 -5.67 1.56
C GLU A 106 -13.95 -7.08 2.14
N GLN A 107 -14.16 -7.23 3.46
CA GLN A 107 -14.10 -8.51 4.16
C GLN A 107 -12.79 -9.26 3.91
N VAL A 108 -11.69 -8.53 3.92
CA VAL A 108 -10.33 -9.08 3.80
C VAL A 108 -10.05 -9.93 5.03
N ASP A 109 -9.57 -11.16 4.82
CA ASP A 109 -9.22 -12.08 5.90
C ASP A 109 -7.70 -12.25 6.10
N LEU A 110 -6.88 -11.61 5.26
CA LEU A 110 -5.44 -11.44 5.46
C LEU A 110 -4.92 -10.13 4.87
N ILE A 111 -4.22 -9.33 5.66
CA ILE A 111 -3.41 -8.20 5.15
C ILE A 111 -1.94 -8.62 5.06
N ILE A 112 -1.30 -8.40 3.92
CA ILE A 112 0.14 -8.58 3.71
C ILE A 112 0.77 -7.20 3.53
N THR A 113 1.82 -6.91 4.31
CA THR A 113 2.55 -5.64 4.26
C THR A 113 4.04 -5.88 4.51
N GLY A 114 4.89 -4.93 4.12
CA GLY A 114 6.28 -4.91 4.58
C GLY A 114 6.36 -4.69 6.10
N SER A 115 7.41 -5.18 6.76
CA SER A 115 7.60 -4.98 8.20
C SER A 115 8.07 -3.56 8.56
N HIS A 116 8.75 -2.89 7.64
CA HIS A 116 9.28 -1.53 7.76
C HIS A 116 9.57 -0.98 6.37
N GLY A 117 9.60 0.34 6.17
CA GLY A 117 9.98 0.90 4.87
C GLY A 117 11.46 0.68 4.51
N VAL A 118 11.84 1.05 3.28
CA VAL A 118 13.20 0.86 2.71
C VAL A 118 14.33 1.41 3.60
N HIS A 119 14.05 2.44 4.43
CA HIS A 119 15.01 3.08 5.33
C HIS A 119 14.74 2.79 6.82
N GLY A 120 13.87 1.84 7.12
CA GLY A 120 13.46 1.52 8.49
C GLY A 120 14.58 0.90 9.32
N LEU A 121 14.54 1.12 10.63
CA LEU A 121 15.44 0.43 11.56
C LEU A 121 15.12 -1.07 11.53
N GLN A 122 16.08 -1.89 11.09
CA GLN A 122 15.91 -3.35 10.87
C GLN A 122 15.37 -4.12 12.09
N LEU A 123 15.48 -3.56 13.30
CA LEU A 123 15.05 -4.18 14.55
C LEU A 123 13.62 -3.82 15.00
N LEU A 124 12.94 -2.90 14.30
CA LEU A 124 11.60 -2.44 14.67
C LEU A 124 10.60 -2.60 13.52
N LEU A 125 9.32 -2.74 13.87
CA LEU A 125 8.25 -2.56 12.90
C LEU A 125 8.18 -1.07 12.52
N GLY A 126 7.97 -0.80 11.23
CA GLY A 126 7.61 0.53 10.75
C GLY A 126 6.29 0.98 11.35
N SER A 127 6.10 2.29 11.47
CA SER A 127 4.88 2.89 12.04
C SER A 127 3.61 2.39 11.34
N THR A 128 3.61 2.31 10.02
CA THR A 128 2.49 1.80 9.22
C THR A 128 2.19 0.33 9.53
N SER A 129 3.21 -0.54 9.47
CA SER A 129 3.05 -1.97 9.75
C SER A 129 2.59 -2.23 11.18
N ASN A 130 3.10 -1.46 12.14
CA ASN A 130 2.69 -1.52 13.54
C ASN A 130 1.22 -1.06 13.72
N ALA A 131 0.82 0.01 13.04
CA ALA A 131 -0.56 0.51 13.07
C ALA A 131 -1.54 -0.50 12.44
N ILE A 132 -1.18 -1.11 11.31
CA ILE A 132 -1.97 -2.16 10.66
C ILE A 132 -2.10 -3.36 11.60
N LEU A 133 -0.99 -3.85 12.17
CA LEU A 133 -0.97 -5.00 13.07
C LEU A 133 -1.91 -4.83 14.27
N HIS A 134 -2.00 -3.62 14.83
CA HIS A 134 -2.85 -3.34 15.99
C HIS A 134 -4.27 -2.92 15.65
N GLY A 135 -4.52 -2.44 14.43
CA GLY A 135 -5.84 -1.99 13.99
C GLY A 135 -6.64 -3.03 13.21
N ALA A 136 -6.00 -4.04 12.62
CA ALA A 136 -6.65 -5.01 11.77
C ALA A 136 -7.61 -5.91 12.55
N LYS A 137 -8.76 -6.21 11.94
CA LYS A 137 -9.73 -7.21 12.44
C LYS A 137 -9.51 -8.60 11.86
N CYS A 138 -8.50 -8.75 11.01
CA CYS A 138 -8.10 -10.00 10.35
C CYS A 138 -6.60 -10.25 10.56
N ASP A 139 -6.13 -11.39 10.07
CA ASP A 139 -4.72 -11.75 10.21
C ASP A 139 -3.83 -10.77 9.45
N VAL A 140 -2.62 -10.55 9.98
CA VAL A 140 -1.61 -9.67 9.38
C VAL A 140 -0.32 -10.43 9.19
N LEU A 141 0.17 -10.45 7.95
CA LEU A 141 1.50 -10.95 7.60
C LEU A 141 2.43 -9.77 7.31
N ALA A 142 3.22 -9.41 8.31
CA ALA A 142 4.32 -8.47 8.15
C ALA A 142 5.56 -9.20 7.61
N VAL A 143 5.95 -8.89 6.37
CA VAL A 143 7.08 -9.53 5.69
C VAL A 143 8.34 -8.71 5.89
N ARG A 144 9.39 -9.35 6.43
CA ARG A 144 10.70 -8.70 6.59
C ARG A 144 11.36 -8.46 5.23
N PHE A 145 11.90 -7.26 5.04
CA PHE A 145 12.81 -7.00 3.94
C PHE A 145 14.12 -7.76 4.21
N THR A 146 14.48 -8.66 3.32
CA THR A 146 15.80 -9.27 3.29
C THR A 146 16.50 -8.73 2.06
N GLU A 147 17.69 -8.18 2.25
CA GLU A 147 18.62 -7.83 1.17
C GLU A 147 18.86 -9.01 0.22
#